data_AF-A0A251S827-F1
#
_entry.id   AF-A0A251S827-F1
#
_cell.length_a   1.000
_cell.length_b   1.000
_cell.length_c   1.000
_cell.angle_alpha   90.00
_cell.angle_beta   90.00
_cell.angle_gamma   90.00
#
_symmetry.space_group_name_H-M   'P 1'
#
loop_
_entity.id
_entity.type
_entity.pdbx_description
1 polymer ?
#
loop_
_entity_poly.entity_id
_entity_poly.type
_entity_poly.pdbx_seq_one_letter_code
_entity_poly.pdbx_strand_id
1 'polypeptide(L)'
;MLCEFFKNFFAHSIREWITYHSWLGVEKWFVYDNNSDDEIKTVIEDLDFEGYNVSRHVWPWIKTQEAGFSHCAIRAQSECNWVSFMDVDEFYYFPYNPVSGFPGQGSLRTLVSNFTTSSSIGEIRTSCHSFGPSGLTSRPKQGVTVGYTCRLQSPERHKSIIRPDALDTNLMNVVHHFHLRKGFTFIDLPQNTAIINHYKYQVWENEGSRDRAPGLGTEPIEPPDWRLQFCEVWDTGLRDFVLANLGDVTTGVLPWDRSIYRISNHCARDFVSDDSYIVFVSMKMGCFGDSLVLTT
;
A
#
# COMPACT_ATOMS: atom_id res chain seq x y z
N MET A 1 -3.26 -12.86 10.86
CA MET A 1 -2.02 -13.30 11.50
C MET A 1 -1.14 -14.04 10.50
N LEU A 2 -0.37 -13.25 9.76
CA LEU A 2 0.94 -13.51 9.20
C LEU A 2 1.62 -12.16 9.36
N CYS A 3 2.74 -12.14 10.07
CA CYS A 3 3.45 -10.93 10.44
C CYS A 3 4.10 -10.32 9.21
N GLU A 4 3.88 -9.02 8.97
CA GLU A 4 4.71 -8.28 8.04
C GLU A 4 5.39 -7.12 8.78
N PHE A 5 6.72 -7.21 8.76
CA PHE A 5 7.63 -6.35 9.45
C PHE A 5 8.63 -5.88 8.40
N PHE A 6 8.71 -4.58 8.24
CA PHE A 6 9.79 -3.97 7.52
C PHE A 6 10.30 -2.82 8.41
N LYS A 7 11.56 -2.45 8.30
CA LYS A 7 12.33 -1.41 8.97
C LYS A 7 13.41 -1.06 7.94
N ASN A 8 13.24 0.09 7.30
CA ASN A 8 14.05 0.60 6.16
C ASN A 8 13.60 0.10 4.76
N PHE A 9 14.01 0.80 3.69
CA PHE A 9 13.51 0.72 2.29
C PHE A 9 12.22 1.47 1.95
N PHE A 10 11.56 2.05 2.95
CA PHE A 10 10.27 2.69 2.78
C PHE A 10 10.40 4.03 2.04
N ALA A 11 11.49 4.77 2.28
CA ALA A 11 11.82 6.02 1.58
C ALA A 11 11.84 5.88 0.04
N HIS A 12 12.25 4.72 -0.49
CA HIS A 12 12.37 4.51 -1.93
C HIS A 12 11.05 4.08 -2.60
N SER A 13 10.13 3.45 -1.86
CA SER A 13 8.88 2.91 -2.41
C SER A 13 7.66 3.79 -2.14
N ILE A 14 7.67 4.56 -1.05
CA ILE A 14 6.53 5.38 -0.65
C ILE A 14 6.15 6.38 -1.74
N ARG A 15 7.13 6.93 -2.48
CA ARG A 15 6.85 7.88 -3.57
C ARG A 15 6.04 7.22 -4.70
N GLU A 16 6.49 6.06 -5.19
CA GLU A 16 5.74 5.27 -6.18
C GLU A 16 4.32 4.97 -5.67
N TRP A 17 4.22 4.49 -4.43
CA TRP A 17 2.96 4.12 -3.81
C TRP A 17 1.98 5.29 -3.65
N ILE A 18 2.45 6.44 -3.12
CA ILE A 18 1.62 7.64 -2.95
C ILE A 18 1.22 8.19 -4.32
N THR A 19 2.17 8.40 -5.23
CA THR A 19 1.88 8.97 -6.54
C THR A 19 0.88 8.12 -7.34
N TYR A 20 1.06 6.79 -7.33
CA TYR A 20 0.14 5.86 -7.97
C TYR A 20 -1.28 5.94 -7.38
N HIS A 21 -1.39 5.85 -6.06
CA HIS A 21 -2.68 5.83 -5.38
C HIS A 21 -3.40 7.19 -5.39
N SER A 22 -2.66 8.30 -5.40
CA SER A 22 -3.26 9.62 -5.63
C SER A 22 -3.86 9.73 -7.03
N TRP A 23 -3.24 9.14 -8.05
CA TRP A 23 -3.83 9.08 -9.39
C TRP A 23 -5.11 8.22 -9.41
N LEU A 24 -5.17 7.14 -8.61
CA LEU A 24 -6.40 6.37 -8.41
C LEU A 24 -7.51 7.12 -7.65
N GLY A 25 -7.20 8.28 -7.08
CA GLY A 25 -8.17 9.19 -6.46
C GLY A 25 -8.20 9.17 -4.92
N VAL A 26 -7.13 8.71 -4.27
CA VAL A 26 -6.95 8.92 -2.83
C VAL A 26 -6.59 10.38 -2.56
N GLU A 27 -6.91 10.87 -1.36
CA GLU A 27 -6.84 12.32 -1.08
C GLU A 27 -6.14 12.68 0.23
N LYS A 28 -5.96 11.72 1.15
CA LYS A 28 -5.20 11.94 2.38
C LYS A 28 -4.45 10.68 2.85
N TRP A 29 -3.28 10.90 3.46
CA TRP A 29 -2.37 9.83 3.90
C TRP A 29 -1.99 9.99 5.36
N PHE A 30 -2.15 8.90 6.10
CA PHE A 30 -1.64 8.77 7.46
C PHE A 30 -0.52 7.72 7.46
N VAL A 31 0.72 8.20 7.50
CA VAL A 31 1.90 7.34 7.49
C VAL A 31 2.37 7.12 8.91
N TYR A 32 2.25 5.89 9.40
CA TYR A 32 2.71 5.53 10.72
C TYR A 32 4.10 4.94 10.68
N ASP A 33 5.03 5.67 11.28
CA ASP A 33 6.44 5.39 11.26
C ASP A 33 6.89 4.81 12.61
N ASN A 34 7.22 3.53 12.63
CA ASN A 34 7.79 2.85 13.79
C ASN A 34 9.29 3.06 13.90
N ASN A 35 9.67 4.33 14.09
CA ASN A 35 11.05 4.75 14.34
C ASN A 35 12.03 4.24 13.26
N SER A 36 11.67 4.44 11.99
CA SER A 36 12.55 4.17 10.86
C SER A 36 13.84 4.97 10.99
N ASP A 37 14.96 4.38 10.58
CA ASP A 37 16.28 5.02 10.59
C ASP A 37 16.74 5.41 9.17
N ASP A 38 15.82 5.41 8.21
CA ASP A 38 16.01 5.86 6.82
C ASP A 38 15.56 7.32 6.60
N GLU A 39 15.69 7.81 5.36
CA GLU A 39 15.34 9.18 4.96
C GLU A 39 13.82 9.44 4.90
N ILE A 40 12.98 8.61 5.51
CA ILE A 40 11.53 8.70 5.35
C ILE A 40 10.96 10.06 5.76
N LYS A 41 11.52 10.65 6.83
CA LYS A 41 11.07 11.97 7.29
C LYS A 41 11.14 12.98 6.15
N THR A 42 12.28 13.06 5.47
CA THR A 42 12.50 13.97 4.34
C THR A 42 11.61 13.62 3.16
N VAL A 43 11.44 12.34 2.83
CA VAL A 43 10.57 11.94 1.72
C VAL A 43 9.10 12.31 1.96
N ILE A 44 8.60 12.17 3.20
CA ILE A 44 7.23 12.58 3.54
C ILE A 44 7.09 14.10 3.47
N GLU A 45 8.06 14.85 4.00
CA GLU A 45 8.07 16.32 3.93
C GLU A 45 8.04 16.81 2.47
N ASP A 46 8.84 16.19 1.58
CA ASP A 46 8.82 16.50 0.15
C ASP A 46 7.45 16.20 -0.49
N LEU A 47 6.86 15.05 -0.19
CA LEU A 47 5.56 14.65 -0.74
C LEU A 47 4.43 15.56 -0.26
N ASP A 48 4.44 15.97 1.01
CA ASP A 48 3.46 16.91 1.53
C ASP A 48 3.63 18.30 0.87
N PHE A 49 4.88 18.75 0.70
CA PHE A 49 5.19 20.00 -0.02
C PHE A 49 4.73 19.97 -1.49
N GLU A 50 4.80 18.80 -2.13
CA GLU A 50 4.27 18.56 -3.48
C GLU A 50 2.73 18.51 -3.54
N GLY A 51 2.03 18.64 -2.41
CA GLY A 51 0.57 18.71 -2.33
C GLY A 51 -0.13 17.37 -2.24
N TYR A 52 0.56 16.30 -1.82
CA TYR A 52 -0.03 14.97 -1.64
C TYR A 52 -0.82 14.79 -0.33
N ASN A 53 -0.82 15.79 0.58
CA ASN A 53 -1.55 15.76 1.86
C ASN A 53 -1.15 14.53 2.71
N VAL A 54 0.13 14.50 3.09
CA VAL A 54 0.77 13.35 3.73
C VAL A 54 1.20 13.73 5.13
N SER A 55 0.69 13.00 6.12
CA SER A 55 1.04 13.22 7.52
C SER A 55 1.82 12.04 8.10
N ARG A 56 2.91 12.34 8.81
CA ARG A 56 3.72 11.35 9.53
C ARG A 56 3.28 11.26 10.99
N HIS A 57 3.05 10.05 11.46
CA HIS A 57 2.75 9.74 12.85
C HIS A 57 3.81 8.79 13.41
N VAL A 58 4.57 9.25 14.40
CA VAL A 58 5.55 8.40 15.08
C VAL A 58 4.80 7.35 15.91
N TRP A 59 5.17 6.08 15.74
CA TRP A 59 4.54 4.94 16.41
C TRP A 59 5.59 4.02 17.03
N PRO A 60 6.19 4.39 18.18
CA PRO A 60 7.38 3.74 18.73
C PRO A 60 7.13 2.35 19.34
N TRP A 61 5.95 1.78 19.16
CA TRP A 61 5.54 0.51 19.76
C TRP A 61 5.76 -0.66 18.79
N ILE A 62 6.43 -1.69 19.27
CA ILE A 62 6.79 -2.89 18.50
C ILE A 62 5.62 -3.87 18.48
N LYS A 63 5.33 -4.49 17.32
CA LYS A 63 4.30 -5.54 17.15
C LYS A 63 2.87 -5.13 17.56
N THR A 64 2.52 -3.85 17.47
CA THR A 64 1.20 -3.30 17.80
C THR A 64 0.38 -2.84 16.57
N GLN A 65 0.46 -3.54 15.43
CA GLN A 65 -0.05 -3.02 14.13
C GLN A 65 -1.55 -2.75 14.23
N GLU A 66 -2.26 -3.71 14.79
CA GLU A 66 -3.70 -3.62 15.05
C GLU A 66 -4.06 -2.44 15.95
N ALA A 67 -3.26 -2.16 16.99
CA ALA A 67 -3.48 -1.02 17.88
C ALA A 67 -3.24 0.32 17.15
N GLY A 68 -2.24 0.34 16.26
CA GLY A 68 -2.03 1.48 15.41
C GLY A 68 -3.20 1.69 14.43
N PHE A 69 -3.72 0.64 13.81
CA PHE A 69 -4.88 0.76 12.94
C PHE A 69 -6.09 1.32 13.70
N SER A 70 -6.35 0.83 14.92
CA SER A 70 -7.40 1.41 15.78
C SER A 70 -7.16 2.90 16.06
N HIS A 71 -5.93 3.29 16.36
CA HIS A 71 -5.56 4.68 16.61
C HIS A 71 -5.72 5.59 15.38
N CYS A 72 -5.47 5.04 14.18
CA CYS A 72 -5.73 5.74 12.93
C CYS A 72 -7.22 5.83 12.61
N ALA A 73 -8.00 4.78 12.86
CA ALA A 73 -9.43 4.78 12.67
C ALA A 73 -10.12 5.91 13.46
N ILE A 74 -9.67 6.15 14.70
CA ILE A 74 -10.16 7.28 15.52
C ILE A 74 -9.85 8.62 14.87
N ARG A 75 -8.63 8.83 14.36
CA ARG A 75 -8.24 10.10 13.71
C ARG A 75 -9.00 10.35 12.43
N ALA A 76 -9.07 9.33 11.58
CA ALA A 76 -9.70 9.44 10.29
C ALA A 76 -11.22 9.64 10.39
N GLN A 77 -11.86 9.29 11.52
CA GLN A 77 -13.30 9.40 11.71
C GLN A 77 -13.84 10.82 11.51
N SER A 78 -13.09 11.86 11.88
CA SER A 78 -13.51 13.25 11.70
C SER A 78 -13.17 13.85 10.33
N GLU A 79 -12.40 13.13 9.52
CA GLU A 79 -11.76 13.68 8.32
C GLU A 79 -12.06 12.87 7.05
N CYS A 80 -12.58 11.66 7.18
CA CYS A 80 -12.64 10.69 6.09
C CYS A 80 -13.93 9.88 6.13
N ASN A 81 -14.56 9.71 4.97
CA ASN A 81 -15.74 8.86 4.83
C ASN A 81 -15.36 7.40 4.61
N TRP A 82 -14.23 7.15 3.96
CA TRP A 82 -13.67 5.82 3.71
C TRP A 82 -12.18 5.79 4.02
N VAL A 83 -11.73 4.71 4.65
CA VAL A 83 -10.35 4.53 5.07
C VAL A 83 -9.92 3.11 4.73
N SER A 84 -8.78 2.98 4.09
CA SER A 84 -8.17 1.70 3.78
C SER A 84 -6.89 1.52 4.58
N PHE A 85 -6.73 0.31 5.10
CA PHE A 85 -5.62 -0.09 5.96
C PHE A 85 -4.76 -1.08 5.18
N MET A 86 -3.62 -0.60 4.68
CA MET A 86 -2.81 -1.34 3.72
C MET A 86 -1.32 -1.02 3.87
N ASP A 87 -0.48 -1.97 3.49
CA ASP A 87 0.97 -1.80 3.55
C ASP A 87 1.50 -1.07 2.29
N VAL A 88 2.69 -0.45 2.37
CA VAL A 88 3.23 0.39 1.26
C VAL A 88 3.65 -0.43 0.03
N ASP A 89 3.82 -1.73 0.20
CA ASP A 89 4.09 -2.69 -0.86
C ASP A 89 2.81 -3.28 -1.47
N GLU A 90 1.64 -2.72 -1.14
CA GLU A 90 0.36 -3.13 -1.69
C GLU A 90 -0.17 -2.11 -2.69
N PHE A 91 -0.64 -2.57 -3.84
CA PHE A 91 -1.12 -1.73 -4.92
C PHE A 91 -2.47 -2.21 -5.42
N TYR A 92 -3.46 -1.32 -5.43
CA TYR A 92 -4.69 -1.59 -6.15
C TYR A 92 -4.41 -1.80 -7.63
N TYR A 93 -5.14 -2.71 -8.26
CA TYR A 93 -5.07 -2.97 -9.69
C TYR A 93 -6.50 -3.14 -10.22
N PHE A 94 -6.79 -2.44 -11.32
CA PHE A 94 -8.07 -2.52 -12.02
C PHE A 94 -7.88 -3.27 -13.34
N PRO A 95 -8.36 -4.52 -13.45
CA PRO A 95 -8.14 -5.35 -14.62
C PRO A 95 -8.61 -4.73 -15.93
N TYR A 96 -7.92 -5.06 -17.02
CA TYR A 96 -8.31 -4.64 -18.36
C TYR A 96 -9.69 -5.18 -18.72
N ASN A 97 -10.57 -4.30 -19.21
CA ASN A 97 -11.86 -4.69 -19.74
C ASN A 97 -11.81 -4.67 -21.29
N PRO A 98 -12.17 -5.76 -22.00
CA PRO A 98 -12.14 -5.79 -23.46
C PRO A 98 -13.03 -4.76 -24.17
N VAL A 99 -14.05 -4.25 -23.48
CA VAL A 99 -15.01 -3.28 -24.03
C VAL A 99 -14.59 -1.85 -23.70
N SER A 100 -14.21 -1.58 -22.45
CA SER A 100 -13.92 -0.22 -21.98
C SER A 100 -12.43 0.10 -21.80
N GLY A 101 -11.54 -0.86 -22.02
CA GLY A 101 -10.10 -0.71 -21.79
C GLY A 101 -9.71 -0.69 -20.32
N PHE A 102 -8.56 -0.07 -20.01
CA PHE A 102 -8.17 0.20 -18.64
C PHE A 102 -8.98 1.37 -18.06
N PRO A 103 -9.41 1.28 -16.79
CA PRO A 103 -10.01 2.42 -16.09
C PRO A 103 -9.04 3.60 -15.97
N GLY A 104 -9.59 4.81 -16.09
CA GLY A 104 -8.81 6.05 -16.00
C GLY A 104 -8.56 6.54 -14.57
N GLN A 105 -8.12 7.79 -14.49
CA GLN A 105 -7.81 8.49 -13.23
C GLN A 105 -9.04 8.50 -12.31
N GLY A 106 -8.82 8.34 -11.00
CA GLY A 106 -9.92 8.35 -10.02
C GLY A 106 -10.75 7.05 -9.99
N SER A 107 -10.25 5.95 -10.56
CA SER A 107 -10.95 4.66 -10.61
C SER A 107 -11.26 4.09 -9.22
N LEU A 108 -10.36 4.23 -8.25
CA LEU A 108 -10.62 3.80 -6.87
C LEU A 108 -11.66 4.69 -6.18
N ARG A 109 -11.58 6.01 -6.38
CA ARG A 109 -12.61 6.95 -5.91
C ARG A 109 -13.98 6.60 -6.46
N THR A 110 -14.05 6.33 -7.77
CA THR A 110 -15.29 5.95 -8.47
C THR A 110 -15.84 4.61 -7.95
N LEU A 111 -14.97 3.64 -7.67
CA LEU A 111 -15.37 2.36 -7.09
C LEU A 111 -16.01 2.57 -5.71
N VAL A 112 -15.38 3.35 -4.84
CA VAL A 112 -15.88 3.60 -3.48
C VAL A 112 -17.14 4.45 -3.47
N SER A 113 -17.26 5.44 -4.35
CA SER A 113 -18.45 6.31 -4.41
C SER A 113 -19.73 5.54 -4.70
N ASN A 114 -19.65 4.40 -5.40
CA ASN A 114 -20.79 3.51 -5.63
C ASN A 114 -21.38 2.92 -4.34
N PHE A 115 -20.62 2.90 -3.26
CA PHE A 115 -21.04 2.37 -1.96
C PHE A 115 -21.35 3.45 -0.93
N THR A 116 -20.96 4.70 -1.17
CA THR A 116 -21.17 5.82 -0.22
C THR A 116 -22.64 6.05 0.11
N THR A 117 -23.56 5.84 -0.84
CA THR A 117 -25.01 6.01 -0.63
C THR A 117 -25.66 4.81 0.08
N SER A 118 -24.93 3.70 0.25
CA SER A 118 -25.45 2.54 0.96
C SER A 118 -25.59 2.84 2.46
N SER A 119 -26.73 2.50 3.03
CA SER A 119 -26.95 2.60 4.48
C SER A 119 -26.38 1.40 5.26
N SER A 120 -25.98 0.32 4.59
CA SER A 120 -25.55 -0.92 5.23
C SER A 120 -24.15 -1.39 4.86
N ILE A 121 -23.57 -0.96 3.73
CA ILE A 121 -22.19 -1.34 3.38
C ILE A 121 -21.21 -0.47 4.17
N GLY A 122 -20.48 -1.11 5.09
CA GLY A 122 -19.45 -0.50 5.94
C GLY A 122 -18.03 -0.91 5.58
N GLU A 123 -17.87 -1.92 4.73
CA GLU A 123 -16.58 -2.50 4.35
C GLU A 123 -16.61 -3.01 2.90
N ILE A 124 -15.56 -2.68 2.14
CA ILE A 124 -15.30 -3.18 0.80
C ILE A 124 -14.02 -4.01 0.86
N ARG A 125 -14.13 -5.30 0.53
CA ARG A 125 -13.02 -6.25 0.58
C ARG A 125 -12.49 -6.54 -0.81
N THR A 126 -11.18 -6.44 -0.98
CA THR A 126 -10.49 -6.67 -2.24
C THR A 126 -9.51 -7.83 -2.09
N SER A 127 -9.57 -8.81 -2.99
CA SER A 127 -8.67 -9.97 -2.99
C SER A 127 -7.22 -9.54 -3.26
N CYS A 128 -6.26 -10.13 -2.55
CA CYS A 128 -4.84 -9.82 -2.67
C CYS A 128 -4.05 -10.98 -3.27
N HIS A 129 -3.07 -10.69 -4.12
CA HIS A 129 -2.09 -11.65 -4.64
C HIS A 129 -0.67 -11.26 -4.26
N SER A 130 0.14 -12.24 -3.84
CA SER A 130 1.54 -12.00 -3.53
C SER A 130 2.45 -12.14 -4.74
N PHE A 131 3.18 -11.08 -5.01
CA PHE A 131 4.20 -10.95 -6.04
C PHE A 131 5.59 -11.11 -5.44
N GLY A 132 6.50 -11.73 -6.19
CA GLY A 132 7.90 -11.91 -5.81
C GLY A 132 8.88 -11.19 -6.74
N PRO A 133 10.20 -11.42 -6.55
CA PRO A 133 11.26 -10.69 -7.25
C PRO A 133 11.32 -10.91 -8.77
N SER A 134 10.57 -11.87 -9.32
CA SER A 134 10.42 -12.05 -10.78
C SER A 134 11.73 -12.32 -11.52
N GLY A 135 12.62 -13.08 -10.90
CA GLY A 135 13.95 -13.44 -11.41
C GLY A 135 15.01 -12.36 -11.21
N LEU A 136 14.64 -11.18 -10.71
CA LEU A 136 15.54 -10.05 -10.50
C LEU A 136 16.33 -10.20 -9.20
N THR A 137 17.60 -9.79 -9.26
CA THR A 137 18.53 -9.80 -8.11
C THR A 137 18.70 -8.41 -7.50
N SER A 138 18.22 -7.37 -8.18
CA SER A 138 18.28 -5.98 -7.73
C SER A 138 16.95 -5.30 -7.94
N ARG A 139 16.73 -4.19 -7.23
CA ARG A 139 15.48 -3.43 -7.29
C ARG A 139 15.25 -2.91 -8.72
N PRO A 140 14.05 -3.07 -9.29
CA PRO A 140 13.73 -2.48 -10.58
C PRO A 140 13.79 -0.94 -10.52
N LYS A 141 14.53 -0.33 -11.44
CA LYS A 141 14.68 1.13 -11.53
C LYS A 141 13.35 1.85 -11.77
N GLN A 142 12.44 1.22 -12.50
CA GLN A 142 11.13 1.76 -12.87
C GLN A 142 10.09 1.65 -11.75
N GLY A 143 10.39 0.98 -10.64
CA GLY A 143 9.45 0.73 -9.57
C GLY A 143 8.95 -0.73 -9.52
N VAL A 144 8.31 -1.07 -8.41
CA VAL A 144 7.86 -2.43 -8.11
C VAL A 144 6.71 -2.87 -8.99
N THR A 145 5.81 -1.93 -9.33
CA THR A 145 4.61 -2.18 -10.13
C THR A 145 4.92 -2.62 -11.56
N VAL A 146 6.02 -2.10 -12.12
CA VAL A 146 6.48 -2.41 -13.48
C VAL A 146 7.49 -3.54 -13.50
N GLY A 147 8.37 -3.60 -12.49
CA GLY A 147 9.48 -4.53 -12.49
C GLY A 147 9.15 -5.95 -12.04
N TYR A 148 8.22 -6.12 -11.11
CA TYR A 148 7.85 -7.42 -10.57
C TYR A 148 6.53 -7.91 -11.19
N THR A 149 6.59 -9.04 -11.89
CA THR A 149 5.49 -9.61 -12.70
C THR A 149 5.30 -11.12 -12.52
N CYS A 150 5.88 -11.69 -11.47
CA CYS A 150 5.65 -13.05 -11.01
C CYS A 150 4.85 -13.03 -9.71
N ARG A 151 3.80 -13.86 -9.63
CA ARG A 151 3.02 -14.05 -8.40
C ARG A 151 2.65 -15.51 -8.12
N LEU A 152 2.20 -15.77 -6.90
CA LEU A 152 1.52 -17.02 -6.55
C LEU A 152 0.16 -17.11 -7.26
N GLN A 153 -0.25 -18.33 -7.60
CA GLN A 153 -1.50 -18.62 -8.28
C GLN A 153 -2.70 -18.32 -7.38
N SER A 154 -2.63 -18.76 -6.13
CA SER A 154 -3.71 -18.58 -5.14
C SER A 154 -3.66 -17.17 -4.56
N PRO A 155 -4.82 -16.51 -4.38
CA PRO A 155 -4.88 -15.28 -3.62
C PRO A 155 -4.54 -15.54 -2.14
N GLU A 156 -4.02 -14.52 -1.49
CA GLU A 156 -3.86 -14.49 -0.04
C GLU A 156 -5.15 -13.99 0.64
N ARG A 157 -5.02 -13.15 1.68
CA ARG A 157 -6.14 -12.51 2.37
C ARG A 157 -6.62 -11.28 1.63
N HIS A 158 -7.83 -10.82 1.92
CA HIS A 158 -8.31 -9.54 1.42
C HIS A 158 -7.65 -8.36 2.15
N LYS A 159 -7.69 -7.18 1.53
CA LYS A 159 -7.58 -5.90 2.24
C LYS A 159 -8.92 -5.18 2.19
N SER A 160 -9.13 -4.28 3.14
CA SER A 160 -10.42 -3.64 3.32
C SER A 160 -10.34 -2.12 3.26
N ILE A 161 -11.32 -1.53 2.58
CA ILE A 161 -11.70 -0.12 2.71
C ILE A 161 -12.95 -0.10 3.59
N ILE A 162 -12.88 0.62 4.69
CA ILE A 162 -13.94 0.67 5.69
C ILE A 162 -14.44 2.09 5.90
N ARG A 163 -15.71 2.22 6.25
CA ARG A 163 -16.26 3.47 6.73
C ARG A 163 -15.96 3.62 8.22
N PRO A 164 -15.31 4.70 8.66
CA PRO A 164 -15.04 4.91 10.09
C PRO A 164 -16.31 4.97 10.96
N ASP A 165 -17.43 5.42 10.40
CA ASP A 165 -18.72 5.45 11.09
C ASP A 165 -19.37 4.08 11.23
N ALA A 166 -18.92 3.07 10.47
CA ALA A 166 -19.42 1.70 10.52
C ALA A 166 -18.68 0.81 11.54
N LEU A 167 -17.60 1.30 12.14
CA LEU A 167 -16.77 0.53 13.07
C LEU A 167 -17.49 0.29 14.40
N ASP A 168 -17.25 -0.88 14.99
CA ASP A 168 -17.65 -1.14 16.36
C ASP A 168 -16.87 -0.23 17.33
N THR A 169 -17.54 0.21 18.39
CA THR A 169 -16.97 1.07 19.45
C THR A 169 -15.73 0.48 20.12
N ASN A 170 -15.53 -0.84 20.09
CA ASN A 170 -14.35 -1.48 20.65
C ASN A 170 -13.11 -1.41 19.73
N LEU A 171 -13.26 -0.99 18.47
CA LEU A 171 -12.20 -0.88 17.45
C LEU A 171 -11.37 -2.14 17.27
N MET A 172 -11.94 -3.30 17.59
CA MET A 172 -11.30 -4.59 17.41
C MET A 172 -11.06 -4.82 15.91
N ASN A 173 -9.85 -5.21 15.57
CA ASN A 173 -9.46 -5.52 14.20
C ASN A 173 -8.57 -6.76 14.18
N VAL A 174 -8.57 -7.44 13.03
CA VAL A 174 -7.69 -8.59 12.76
C VAL A 174 -6.87 -8.25 11.53
N VAL A 175 -5.89 -7.38 11.76
CA VAL A 175 -4.98 -6.79 10.76
C VAL A 175 -5.72 -5.98 9.69
N HIS A 176 -6.32 -6.63 8.68
CA HIS A 176 -6.85 -5.93 7.50
C HIS A 176 -8.36 -5.72 7.51
N HIS A 177 -9.07 -6.11 8.58
CA HIS A 177 -10.49 -5.80 8.75
C HIS A 177 -10.82 -5.45 10.20
N PHE A 178 -11.83 -4.61 10.37
CA PHE A 178 -12.38 -4.24 11.66
C PHE A 178 -13.70 -4.96 11.91
N HIS A 179 -14.06 -5.13 13.18
CA HIS A 179 -15.43 -5.45 13.55
C HIS A 179 -16.35 -4.27 13.21
N LEU A 180 -17.42 -4.56 12.46
CA LEU A 180 -18.45 -3.60 12.12
C LEU A 180 -19.55 -3.58 13.20
N ARG A 181 -20.10 -2.41 13.47
CA ARG A 181 -21.26 -2.27 14.37
C ARG A 181 -22.51 -2.90 13.76
N LYS A 182 -23.48 -3.25 14.61
CA LYS A 182 -24.75 -3.84 14.18
C LYS A 182 -25.45 -2.97 13.11
N GLY A 183 -25.88 -3.60 12.03
CA GLY A 183 -26.55 -2.95 10.89
C GLY A 183 -25.63 -2.70 9.69
N PHE A 184 -24.32 -2.80 9.87
CA PHE A 184 -23.35 -2.75 8.78
C PHE A 184 -22.89 -4.15 8.35
N THR A 185 -22.55 -4.28 7.08
CA THR A 185 -22.01 -5.49 6.46
C THR A 185 -20.88 -5.13 5.48
N PHE A 186 -20.18 -6.15 5.00
CA PHE A 186 -19.14 -6.03 3.99
C PHE A 186 -19.64 -6.49 2.61
N ILE A 187 -18.89 -6.13 1.57
CA ILE A 187 -18.98 -6.72 0.23
C ILE A 187 -17.61 -7.21 -0.20
N ASP A 188 -17.55 -8.41 -0.79
CA ASP A 188 -16.36 -8.91 -1.47
C ASP A 188 -16.41 -8.52 -2.95
N LEU A 189 -15.40 -7.80 -3.41
CA LEU A 189 -15.33 -7.39 -4.80
C LEU A 189 -14.97 -8.58 -5.71
N PRO A 190 -15.64 -8.72 -6.86
CA PRO A 190 -15.19 -9.61 -7.91
C PRO A 190 -13.76 -9.27 -8.35
N GLN A 191 -12.92 -10.29 -8.59
CA GLN A 191 -11.54 -10.08 -9.02
C GLN A 191 -11.42 -9.36 -10.37
N ASN A 192 -12.45 -9.40 -11.23
CA ASN A 192 -12.46 -8.64 -12.48
C ASN A 192 -12.81 -7.15 -12.29
N THR A 193 -13.16 -6.73 -11.07
CA THR A 193 -13.43 -5.32 -10.73
C THR A 193 -12.20 -4.63 -10.17
N ALA A 194 -11.58 -5.23 -9.15
CA ALA A 194 -10.36 -4.75 -8.53
C ALA A 194 -9.63 -5.89 -7.80
N ILE A 195 -8.31 -5.81 -7.77
CA ILE A 195 -7.40 -6.74 -7.09
C ILE A 195 -6.34 -5.90 -6.36
N ILE A 196 -5.70 -6.45 -5.34
CA ILE A 196 -4.48 -5.87 -4.75
C ILE A 196 -3.29 -6.76 -5.07
N ASN A 197 -2.21 -6.14 -5.54
CA ASN A 197 -0.92 -6.76 -5.72
C ASN A 197 -0.04 -6.41 -4.54
N HIS A 198 0.46 -7.42 -3.84
CA HIS A 198 1.29 -7.29 -2.65
C HIS A 198 2.69 -7.79 -2.93
N TYR A 199 3.65 -6.87 -2.94
CA TYR A 199 5.00 -7.14 -3.39
C TYR A 199 5.88 -7.60 -2.23
N LYS A 200 6.10 -8.91 -2.14
CA LYS A 200 7.02 -9.54 -1.19
C LYS A 200 8.42 -9.59 -1.77
N TYR A 201 9.09 -8.44 -1.77
CA TYR A 201 10.45 -8.31 -2.24
C TYR A 201 11.37 -7.88 -1.12
N GLN A 202 12.57 -8.47 -1.09
CA GLN A 202 13.65 -8.04 -0.24
C GLN A 202 14.89 -7.91 -1.11
N VAL A 203 15.60 -6.79 -0.97
CA VAL A 203 16.80 -6.47 -1.75
C VAL A 203 18.00 -6.65 -0.83
N TRP A 204 18.82 -7.67 -1.09
CA TRP A 204 19.98 -8.03 -0.25
C TRP A 204 21.22 -7.15 -0.46
N GLU A 205 21.20 -6.22 -1.42
CA GLU A 205 22.33 -5.30 -1.70
C GLU A 205 22.67 -4.36 -0.53
N ASN A 206 21.81 -4.28 0.50
CA ASN A 206 22.04 -3.44 1.68
C ASN A 206 22.44 -4.30 2.89
N GLU A 207 23.74 -4.55 3.04
CA GLU A 207 24.33 -5.11 4.26
C GLU A 207 23.89 -4.26 5.48
N GLY A 208 22.97 -4.79 6.29
CA GLY A 208 22.45 -4.10 7.49
C GLY A 208 20.93 -4.02 7.61
N SER A 209 20.17 -4.38 6.57
CA SER A 209 18.71 -4.48 6.70
C SER A 209 18.33 -5.66 7.61
N ARG A 210 17.41 -5.41 8.56
CA ARG A 210 16.83 -6.44 9.44
C ARG A 210 15.47 -6.95 8.95
N ASP A 211 15.08 -6.56 7.74
CA ASP A 211 13.77 -6.87 7.17
C ASP A 211 13.72 -8.29 6.67
N ARG A 212 12.51 -8.87 6.66
CA ARG A 212 12.31 -10.26 6.26
C ARG A 212 11.06 -10.39 5.45
N ALA A 213 11.21 -10.88 4.22
CA ALA A 213 10.06 -11.38 3.50
C ALA A 213 9.43 -12.59 4.24
N PRO A 214 8.11 -12.81 4.11
CA PRO A 214 7.44 -13.94 4.73
C PRO A 214 8.07 -15.29 4.33
N GLY A 215 8.30 -16.16 5.33
CA GLY A 215 8.86 -17.51 5.13
C GLY A 215 10.37 -17.65 5.34
N LEU A 216 11.10 -16.55 5.60
CA LEU A 216 12.57 -16.55 5.61
C LEU A 216 13.23 -16.74 6.99
N GLY A 217 12.48 -17.23 7.98
CA GLY A 217 12.99 -17.46 9.34
C GLY A 217 13.56 -16.20 10.01
N THR A 218 14.44 -16.39 11.01
CA THR A 218 15.06 -15.32 11.81
C THR A 218 16.55 -15.11 11.51
N GLU A 219 17.16 -15.81 10.56
CA GLU A 219 18.58 -15.65 10.14
C GLU A 219 18.78 -14.85 8.84
N PRO A 220 19.63 -13.80 8.79
CA PRO A 220 19.68 -12.79 7.72
C PRO A 220 20.35 -13.32 6.45
N ILE A 221 19.87 -14.46 5.96
CA ILE A 221 20.41 -15.24 4.87
C ILE A 221 19.39 -15.20 3.74
N GLU A 222 19.82 -14.77 2.56
CA GLU A 222 19.00 -14.88 1.36
C GLU A 222 18.72 -16.38 1.11
N PRO A 223 17.46 -16.79 1.03
CA PRO A 223 17.13 -18.17 0.73
C PRO A 223 17.67 -18.57 -0.65
N PRO A 224 18.03 -19.84 -0.82
CA PRO A 224 18.28 -20.38 -2.15
C PRO A 224 17.13 -20.04 -3.10
N ASP A 225 17.48 -19.55 -4.28
CA ASP A 225 16.55 -19.19 -5.35
C ASP A 225 15.48 -18.14 -4.96
N TRP A 226 15.77 -17.26 -3.99
CA TRP A 226 14.86 -16.17 -3.58
C TRP A 226 14.32 -15.36 -4.77
N ARG A 227 15.19 -15.04 -5.73
CA ARG A 227 14.79 -14.34 -6.97
C ARG A 227 13.68 -15.04 -7.76
N LEU A 228 13.52 -16.36 -7.61
CA LEU A 228 12.53 -17.19 -8.29
C LEU A 228 11.29 -17.49 -7.42
N GLN A 229 11.26 -17.05 -6.16
CA GLN A 229 10.14 -17.27 -5.27
C GLN A 229 8.88 -16.51 -5.74
N PHE A 230 7.71 -17.02 -5.35
CA PHE A 230 6.40 -16.48 -5.73
C PHE A 230 6.18 -16.39 -7.26
N CYS A 231 6.83 -17.22 -8.09
CA CYS A 231 6.64 -17.19 -9.56
C CYS A 231 5.90 -18.43 -10.08
N GLU A 232 4.63 -18.59 -9.69
CA GLU A 232 3.75 -19.64 -10.24
C GLU A 232 3.00 -19.14 -11.49
N VAL A 233 2.66 -17.85 -11.51
CA VAL A 233 1.95 -17.19 -12.60
C VAL A 233 2.73 -15.97 -13.04
N TRP A 234 2.91 -15.84 -14.35
CA TRP A 234 3.37 -14.62 -14.98
C TRP A 234 2.18 -13.66 -15.14
N ASP A 235 2.20 -12.55 -14.43
CA ASP A 235 1.14 -11.56 -14.36
C ASP A 235 1.69 -10.16 -14.61
N THR A 236 1.30 -9.58 -15.74
CA THR A 236 1.76 -8.27 -16.20
C THR A 236 0.67 -7.21 -16.08
N GLY A 237 -0.48 -7.55 -15.49
CA GLY A 237 -1.68 -6.73 -15.54
C GLY A 237 -1.47 -5.32 -14.99
N LEU A 238 -0.88 -5.21 -13.78
CA LEU A 238 -0.60 -3.91 -13.18
C LEU A 238 0.53 -3.16 -13.90
N ARG A 239 1.55 -3.86 -14.41
CA ARG A 239 2.60 -3.25 -15.23
C ARG A 239 1.99 -2.59 -16.47
N ASP A 240 1.17 -3.33 -17.20
CA ASP A 240 0.58 -2.87 -18.45
C ASP A 240 -0.41 -1.72 -18.18
N PHE A 241 -1.15 -1.77 -17.06
CA PHE A 241 -1.98 -0.68 -16.57
C PHE A 241 -1.17 0.59 -16.27
N VAL A 242 -0.06 0.46 -15.55
CA VAL A 242 0.80 1.58 -15.19
C VAL A 242 1.41 2.22 -16.43
N LEU A 243 1.99 1.42 -17.33
CA LEU A 243 2.61 1.92 -18.54
C LEU A 243 1.59 2.60 -19.47
N ALA A 244 0.36 2.09 -19.55
CA ALA A 244 -0.69 2.67 -20.39
C ALA A 244 -1.26 3.99 -19.84
N ASN A 245 -1.33 4.17 -18.51
CA ASN A 245 -2.00 5.32 -17.90
C ASN A 245 -1.05 6.40 -17.36
N LEU A 246 0.16 6.01 -16.94
CA LEU A 246 1.08 6.86 -16.18
C LEU A 246 2.42 7.05 -16.89
N GLY A 247 2.77 6.18 -17.86
CA GLY A 247 3.99 6.33 -18.64
C GLY A 247 3.91 7.55 -19.56
N ASP A 248 4.93 8.41 -19.52
CA ASP A 248 5.05 9.50 -20.50
C ASP A 248 5.14 8.93 -21.92
N VAL A 249 4.30 9.45 -22.83
CA VAL A 249 4.12 8.89 -24.17
C VAL A 249 5.40 8.99 -25.02
N THR A 250 6.28 9.95 -24.70
CA THR A 250 7.50 10.22 -25.48
C THR A 250 8.71 9.52 -24.90
N THR A 251 8.85 9.55 -23.58
CA THR A 251 10.06 9.14 -22.85
C THR A 251 9.90 7.81 -22.13
N GLY A 252 8.66 7.36 -21.90
CA GLY A 252 8.34 6.18 -21.08
C GLY A 252 8.65 6.36 -19.60
N VAL A 253 8.97 7.57 -19.16
CA VAL A 253 9.30 7.86 -17.76
C VAL A 253 8.03 7.89 -16.92
N LEU A 254 8.11 7.36 -15.70
CA LEU A 254 7.00 7.27 -14.77
C LEU A 254 7.00 8.45 -13.78
N PRO A 255 5.85 8.84 -13.22
CA PRO A 255 5.74 10.06 -12.42
C PRO A 255 6.57 10.06 -11.13
N TRP A 256 6.97 8.88 -10.65
CA TRP A 256 7.82 8.73 -9.47
C TRP A 256 9.33 8.68 -9.77
N ASP A 257 9.73 8.78 -11.04
CA ASP A 257 11.13 8.83 -11.42
C ASP A 257 11.75 10.20 -11.08
N ARG A 258 12.79 10.19 -10.23
CA ARG A 258 13.47 11.41 -9.76
C ARG A 258 14.26 12.16 -10.85
N SER A 259 14.52 11.54 -12.01
CA SER A 259 15.27 12.18 -13.11
C SER A 259 14.57 13.44 -13.68
N ILE A 260 13.25 13.58 -13.46
CA ILE A 260 12.45 14.73 -13.92
C ILE A 260 12.48 15.90 -12.93
N TYR A 261 12.84 15.71 -11.65
CA TYR A 261 12.70 16.72 -10.58
C TYR A 261 13.64 17.95 -10.71
N ARG A 262 14.44 18.06 -11.78
CA ARG A 262 15.19 19.28 -12.08
C ARG A 262 14.43 20.28 -12.94
N ILE A 263 13.30 19.92 -13.55
CA ILE A 263 12.56 20.80 -14.45
C ILE A 263 11.06 20.54 -14.28
N SER A 264 10.30 21.59 -13.96
CA SER A 264 8.83 21.65 -13.92
C SER A 264 8.15 21.37 -12.57
N ASN A 265 8.10 22.40 -11.73
CA ASN A 265 6.88 22.69 -10.97
C ASN A 265 5.77 22.96 -11.99
N HIS A 266 4.72 22.14 -12.06
CA HIS A 266 3.34 22.48 -12.42
C HIS A 266 2.49 21.21 -12.55
N CYS A 267 1.91 20.78 -11.44
CA CYS A 267 0.60 20.16 -11.43
C CYS A 267 -0.14 20.74 -10.22
N ALA A 268 -0.67 21.96 -10.38
CA ALA A 268 -1.73 22.43 -9.51
C ALA A 268 -2.90 21.46 -9.70
N ARG A 269 -3.24 20.70 -8.66
CA ARG A 269 -4.39 19.80 -8.67
C ARG A 269 -5.58 20.59 -8.15
N ASP A 270 -6.58 20.77 -9.00
CA ASP A 270 -7.87 21.31 -8.59
C ASP A 270 -8.55 20.30 -7.64
N PHE A 271 -8.70 20.68 -6.37
CA PHE A 271 -9.53 19.99 -5.40
C PHE A 271 -10.99 20.18 -5.82
N VAL A 272 -11.59 19.17 -6.45
CA VAL A 272 -13.05 19.10 -6.59
C VAL A 272 -13.60 18.54 -5.29
N SER A 273 -14.27 19.39 -4.52
CA SER A 273 -15.04 19.04 -3.33
C SER A 273 -16.26 18.22 -3.73
N ASP A 274 -16.20 16.89 -3.56
CA ASP A 274 -17.37 16.01 -3.51
C ASP A 274 -17.16 14.92 -2.44
N ASP A 275 -18.25 14.50 -1.78
CA ASP A 275 -18.33 13.81 -0.47
C ASP A 275 -17.72 12.39 -0.36
N SER A 276 -16.69 12.02 -1.11
CA SER A 276 -16.10 10.67 -1.11
C SER A 276 -14.58 10.66 -0.87
N TYR A 277 -14.18 10.87 0.37
CA TYR A 277 -12.78 10.82 0.81
C TYR A 277 -12.28 9.40 1.03
N ILE A 278 -11.19 9.02 0.34
CA ILE A 278 -10.44 7.78 0.60
C ILE A 278 -9.09 8.16 1.21
N VAL A 279 -8.75 7.46 2.30
CA VAL A 279 -7.46 7.59 2.97
C VAL A 279 -6.75 6.27 3.08
N PHE A 280 -5.44 6.30 2.86
CA PHE A 280 -4.59 5.15 3.12
C PHE A 280 -3.80 5.31 4.42
N VAL A 281 -3.82 4.25 5.21
CA VAL A 281 -3.04 4.08 6.42
C VAL A 281 -1.99 3.01 6.16
N SER A 282 -0.72 3.42 6.13
CA SER A 282 0.41 2.49 6.08
C SER A 282 1.03 2.37 7.46
N MET A 283 1.11 1.14 7.99
CA MET A 283 1.74 0.83 9.27
C MET A 283 2.88 -0.16 9.09
N LYS A 284 4.09 0.36 9.27
CA LYS A 284 5.30 -0.44 9.29
C LYS A 284 5.70 -0.72 10.74
N MET A 285 5.99 -1.97 11.09
CA MET A 285 6.51 -2.31 12.42
C MET A 285 7.88 -2.96 12.38
N GLY A 286 8.78 -2.49 13.23
CA GLY A 286 10.09 -3.11 13.43
C GLY A 286 10.05 -4.18 14.52
N CYS A 287 10.86 -5.23 14.36
CA CYS A 287 11.27 -6.11 15.46
C CYS A 287 12.73 -5.79 15.85
N PHE A 288 13.01 -5.68 17.14
CA PHE A 288 14.37 -5.88 17.65
C PHE A 288 14.55 -7.38 17.93
N GLY A 289 15.63 -7.96 17.42
CA GLY A 289 16.10 -9.26 17.89
C GLY A 289 16.55 -9.13 19.34
N ASP A 290 16.14 -10.07 20.18
CA ASP A 290 16.51 -10.12 21.57
C ASP A 290 18.03 -10.12 21.73
N SER A 291 18.55 -9.07 22.37
CA SER A 291 19.82 -9.09 23.10
C SER A 291 19.73 -8.05 24.21
N LEU A 292 18.73 -8.21 25.07
CA LEU A 292 18.78 -7.70 26.43
C LEU A 292 18.85 -8.91 27.35
N VAL A 293 20.07 -9.46 27.47
CA VAL A 293 20.43 -10.19 28.67
C VAL A 293 20.42 -9.15 29.79
N LEU A 294 19.29 -9.08 30.51
CA LEU A 294 19.28 -8.50 31.84
C LEU A 294 20.12 -9.43 32.72
N THR A 295 21.43 -9.17 32.79
CA THR A 295 22.23 -9.68 33.90
C THR A 295 21.83 -8.89 35.14
N THR A 296 21.14 -9.57 36.05
CA THR A 296 21.01 -9.19 37.46
C THR A 296 22.36 -9.12 38.14
#